data_AF-A0A2V7FHU7-F1
#
_entry.id   AF-A0A2V7FHU7-F1
#
_cell.length_a   1.000
_cell.length_b   1.000
_cell.length_c   1.000
_cell.angle_alpha   90.00
_cell.angle_beta   90.00
_cell.angle_gamma   90.00
#
_symmetry.space_group_name_H-M   'P 1'
#
loop_
_entity.id
_entity.type
_entity.pdbx_description
1 polymer ?
#
loop_
_entity_poly.entity_id
_entity_poly.type
_entity_poly.pdbx_seq_one_letter_code
_entity_poly.pdbx_strand_id
1 'polypeptide(L)'
;MSRLAIPAAPVAIAFASGIALAPWARADVAWTTWLASLASAGALLLAGRTSWAAALLLAGVGAIGALRGIEPPLPPDHVARLELPRIARVDGRLAAEPVRWTPDRLRLLIDVEGVDGLPRSGRIQATVYGVPPPLAEGQRLAAELRLYPATGLRNPGTFDYAEHLKREGIRVTATARADRLTPLDDPVPPWPARIKHESLAAISRALPPTSGALLAGLLLGERTDLPHELDEGFRLAGVYHVLAVSGFNVALLAAAVFA
;
A
#
# COMPACT_ATOMS: atom_id res chain seq x y z
N MET A 1 -4.64 -45.44 -12.36
CA MET A 1 -4.10 -44.07 -12.35
C MET A 1 -5.24 -43.12 -12.01
N SER A 2 -5.47 -42.88 -10.72
CA SER A 2 -6.45 -41.90 -10.24
C SER A 2 -5.97 -40.51 -10.64
N ARG A 3 -6.72 -39.83 -11.52
CA ARG A 3 -6.51 -38.40 -11.73
C ARG A 3 -6.67 -37.75 -10.36
N LEU A 4 -5.62 -37.11 -9.83
CA LEU A 4 -5.78 -36.13 -8.77
C LEU A 4 -6.68 -35.03 -9.35
N ALA A 5 -7.99 -35.21 -9.20
CA ALA A 5 -8.94 -34.16 -9.47
C ALA A 5 -8.63 -33.09 -8.43
N ILE A 6 -8.08 -31.96 -8.87
CA ILE A 6 -7.92 -30.78 -8.02
C ILE A 6 -9.29 -30.09 -8.10
N PRO A 7 -10.23 -30.34 -7.17
CA PRO A 7 -11.59 -29.83 -7.28
C PRO A 7 -11.64 -28.29 -7.33
N ALA A 8 -10.61 -27.63 -6.80
CA ALA A 8 -10.46 -26.18 -6.82
C ALA A 8 -9.92 -25.61 -8.15
N ALA A 9 -9.31 -26.42 -9.02
CA ALA A 9 -8.67 -25.91 -10.23
C ALA A 9 -9.65 -25.21 -11.19
N PRO A 10 -10.86 -25.73 -11.48
CA PRO A 10 -11.82 -25.05 -12.33
C PRO A 10 -12.26 -23.70 -11.77
N VAL A 11 -12.45 -23.61 -10.45
CA VAL A 11 -12.83 -22.36 -9.76
C VAL A 11 -11.70 -21.34 -9.86
N ALA A 12 -10.46 -21.75 -9.58
CA ALA A 12 -9.29 -20.90 -9.67
C ALA A 12 -9.06 -20.39 -11.11
N ILE A 13 -9.19 -21.26 -12.11
CA ILE A 13 -9.07 -20.89 -13.52
C ILE A 13 -10.18 -19.92 -13.93
N ALA A 14 -11.42 -20.17 -13.53
CA ALA A 14 -12.54 -19.28 -13.84
C ALA A 14 -12.33 -17.89 -13.24
N PHE A 15 -11.93 -17.82 -11.96
CA PHE A 15 -11.64 -16.57 -11.28
C PHE A 15 -10.46 -15.81 -11.92
N ALA A 16 -9.35 -16.51 -12.20
CA ALA A 16 -8.18 -15.93 -12.85
C ALA A 16 -8.49 -15.44 -14.28
N SER A 17 -9.29 -16.19 -15.04
CA SER A 17 -9.76 -15.77 -16.36
C SER A 17 -10.62 -14.52 -16.27
N GLY A 18 -11.48 -14.43 -15.25
CA GLY A 18 -12.24 -13.23 -14.93
C GLY A 18 -11.35 -12.01 -14.72
N ILE A 19 -10.34 -12.13 -13.86
CA ILE A 19 -9.35 -11.06 -13.62
C ILE A 19 -8.63 -10.68 -14.91
N ALA A 20 -8.20 -11.67 -15.70
CA ALA A 20 -7.49 -11.44 -16.95
C ALA A 20 -8.36 -10.68 -17.98
N LEU A 21 -9.67 -10.94 -18.00
CA LEU A 21 -10.62 -10.27 -18.88
C LEU A 21 -11.12 -8.93 -18.35
N ALA A 22 -10.81 -8.59 -17.10
CA ALA A 22 -11.29 -7.38 -16.44
C ALA A 22 -11.00 -6.06 -17.20
N PRO A 23 -9.84 -5.87 -17.88
CA PRO A 23 -9.56 -4.66 -18.65
C PRO A 23 -10.54 -4.40 -19.82
N TRP A 24 -11.22 -5.45 -20.30
CA TRP A 24 -12.21 -5.37 -21.39
C TRP A 24 -13.65 -5.55 -20.89
N ALA A 25 -13.82 -5.88 -19.61
CA ALA A 25 -15.12 -6.12 -19.02
C ALA A 25 -15.75 -4.80 -18.53
N ARG A 26 -17.07 -4.71 -18.63
CA ARG A 26 -17.83 -3.62 -17.99
C ARG A 26 -18.44 -4.13 -16.70
N ALA A 27 -18.45 -3.28 -15.67
CA ALA A 27 -18.94 -3.66 -14.35
C ALA A 27 -20.43 -4.05 -14.36
N ASP A 28 -21.25 -3.36 -15.15
CA ASP A 28 -22.68 -3.67 -15.35
C ASP A 28 -22.90 -5.06 -15.96
N VAL A 29 -22.10 -5.41 -16.98
CA VAL A 29 -22.15 -6.75 -17.60
C VAL A 29 -21.69 -7.83 -16.63
N ALA A 30 -20.64 -7.58 -15.85
CA ALA A 30 -20.14 -8.56 -14.88
C ALA A 30 -21.14 -8.77 -13.72
N TRP A 31 -21.77 -7.70 -13.20
CA TRP A 31 -22.83 -7.81 -12.19
C TRP A 31 -24.04 -8.59 -12.69
N THR A 32 -24.54 -8.27 -13.88
CA THR A 32 -25.68 -8.98 -14.49
C THR A 32 -25.35 -10.45 -14.76
N THR A 33 -24.14 -10.74 -15.26
CA THR A 33 -23.66 -12.12 -15.48
C THR A 33 -23.60 -12.90 -14.17
N TRP A 34 -23.10 -12.30 -13.08
CA TRP A 34 -23.05 -12.95 -11.77
C TRP A 34 -24.45 -13.26 -11.22
N LEU A 35 -25.36 -12.28 -11.22
CA LEU A 35 -26.73 -12.45 -10.73
C LEU A 35 -27.51 -13.49 -11.56
N ALA A 36 -27.42 -13.41 -12.89
CA ALA A 36 -28.07 -14.37 -13.78
C ALA A 36 -27.52 -15.78 -13.58
N SER A 37 -26.20 -15.92 -13.45
CA SER A 37 -25.55 -17.21 -13.16
C SER A 37 -26.05 -17.83 -11.86
N LEU A 38 -26.20 -17.02 -10.79
CA LEU A 38 -26.67 -17.48 -9.49
C LEU A 38 -28.14 -17.96 -9.54
N ALA A 39 -29.01 -17.15 -10.18
CA ALA A 39 -30.43 -17.47 -10.31
C ALA A 39 -30.67 -18.72 -11.18
N SER A 40 -30.02 -18.78 -12.35
CA SER A 40 -30.16 -19.90 -13.28
C SER A 40 -29.50 -21.18 -12.77
N ALA A 41 -28.38 -21.09 -12.04
CA ALA A 41 -27.80 -22.27 -11.38
C ALA A 41 -28.74 -22.82 -10.31
N GLY A 42 -29.38 -21.97 -9.50
CA GLY A 42 -30.37 -22.38 -8.50
C GLY A 42 -31.54 -23.15 -9.13
N ALA A 43 -32.11 -22.62 -10.21
CA ALA A 43 -33.19 -23.29 -10.94
C ALA A 43 -32.77 -24.65 -11.52
N LEU A 44 -31.55 -24.76 -12.05
CA LEU A 44 -31.02 -26.00 -12.60
C LEU A 44 -30.70 -27.04 -11.53
N LEU A 45 -30.27 -26.63 -10.34
CA LEU A 45 -30.10 -27.52 -9.19
C LEU A 45 -31.44 -28.10 -8.74
N LEU A 46 -32.49 -27.26 -8.66
CA LEU A 46 -33.85 -27.72 -8.35
C LEU A 46 -34.39 -28.69 -9.41
N ALA A 47 -33.98 -28.52 -10.68
CA ALA A 47 -34.32 -29.42 -11.78
C ALA A 47 -33.39 -30.66 -11.90
N GLY A 48 -32.45 -30.87 -10.97
CA GLY A 48 -31.52 -32.01 -10.98
C GLY A 48 -30.42 -31.95 -12.06
N ARG A 49 -30.25 -30.81 -12.74
CA ARG A 49 -29.28 -30.59 -13.83
C ARG A 49 -27.94 -30.06 -13.30
N THR A 50 -27.26 -30.87 -12.49
CA THR A 50 -26.06 -30.46 -11.74
C THR A 50 -24.88 -30.01 -12.60
N SER A 51 -24.65 -30.62 -13.76
CA SER A 51 -23.54 -30.25 -14.67
C SER A 51 -23.71 -28.84 -15.25
N TRP A 52 -24.93 -28.49 -15.67
CA TRP A 52 -25.25 -27.16 -16.19
C TRP A 52 -25.22 -26.10 -15.09
N ALA A 53 -25.70 -26.44 -13.89
CA ALA A 53 -25.57 -25.58 -12.72
C ALA A 53 -24.10 -25.28 -12.38
N ALA A 54 -23.23 -26.31 -12.43
CA ALA A 54 -21.80 -26.13 -12.18
C ALA A 54 -21.14 -25.21 -13.23
N ALA A 55 -21.48 -25.36 -14.52
CA ALA A 55 -20.96 -24.49 -15.57
C ALA A 55 -21.37 -23.01 -15.37
N LEU A 56 -22.63 -22.76 -14.99
CA LEU A 56 -23.09 -21.40 -14.69
C LEU A 56 -22.41 -20.82 -13.44
N LEU A 57 -22.22 -21.63 -12.40
CA LEU A 57 -21.48 -21.17 -11.22
C LEU A 57 -20.03 -20.80 -11.57
N LEU A 58 -19.37 -21.55 -12.45
CA LEU A 58 -18.03 -21.18 -12.94
C LEU A 58 -18.05 -19.87 -13.73
N ALA A 59 -19.07 -19.64 -14.58
CA ALA A 59 -19.25 -18.35 -15.25
C ALA A 59 -19.46 -17.21 -14.25
N GLY A 60 -20.25 -17.43 -13.20
CA GLY A 60 -20.44 -16.50 -12.08
C GLY A 60 -19.14 -16.21 -11.32
N VAL A 61 -18.30 -17.23 -11.08
CA VAL A 61 -16.97 -17.04 -10.47
C VAL A 61 -16.06 -16.21 -11.38
N GLY A 62 -16.10 -16.43 -12.70
CA GLY A 62 -15.41 -15.59 -13.67
C GLY A 62 -15.90 -14.13 -13.63
N ALA A 63 -17.20 -13.91 -13.50
CA ALA A 63 -17.77 -12.57 -13.35
C ALA A 63 -17.29 -11.88 -12.04
N ILE A 64 -17.19 -12.61 -10.92
CA ILE A 64 -16.58 -12.07 -9.68
C ILE A 64 -15.10 -11.74 -9.92
N GLY A 65 -14.36 -12.60 -10.61
CA GLY A 65 -12.97 -12.33 -11.00
C GLY A 65 -12.84 -11.05 -11.80
N ALA A 66 -13.72 -10.84 -12.79
CA ALA A 66 -13.78 -9.61 -13.56
C ALA A 66 -14.10 -8.40 -12.68
N LEU A 67 -15.13 -8.47 -11.83
CA LEU A 67 -15.48 -7.40 -10.89
C LEU A 67 -14.33 -7.04 -9.94
N ARG A 68 -13.51 -8.01 -9.55
CA ARG A 68 -12.31 -7.78 -8.72
C ARG A 68 -11.16 -7.15 -9.48
N GLY A 69 -11.02 -7.45 -10.77
CA GLY A 69 -9.98 -6.86 -11.62
C GLY A 69 -10.35 -5.52 -12.26
N ILE A 70 -11.65 -5.18 -12.31
CA ILE A 70 -12.11 -3.92 -12.89
C ILE A 70 -11.69 -2.78 -11.97
N GLU A 71 -10.87 -1.88 -12.50
CA GLU A 71 -10.51 -0.65 -11.81
C GLU A 71 -11.67 0.35 -11.89
N PRO A 72 -12.13 0.93 -10.76
CA PRO A 72 -13.13 1.97 -10.80
C PRO A 72 -12.59 3.17 -11.59
N PRO A 73 -13.44 3.85 -12.39
CA PRO A 73 -13.02 5.05 -13.09
C PRO A 73 -12.57 6.09 -12.09
N LEU A 74 -11.49 6.80 -12.41
CA LEU A 74 -10.97 7.86 -11.56
C LEU A 74 -12.01 8.99 -11.44
N PRO A 75 -12.25 9.54 -10.23
CA PRO A 75 -13.10 10.71 -10.05
C PRO A 75 -12.70 11.87 -10.99
N PRO A 76 -13.65 12.72 -11.46
CA PRO A 76 -13.35 13.86 -12.34
C PRO A 76 -12.36 14.87 -11.73
N ASP A 77 -12.38 14.99 -10.42
CA ASP A 77 -11.53 15.86 -9.58
C ASP A 77 -10.23 15.17 -9.15
N HIS A 78 -9.97 13.94 -9.61
CA HIS A 78 -8.78 13.18 -9.21
C HIS A 78 -7.49 13.83 -9.73
N VAL A 79 -6.46 13.91 -8.88
CA VAL A 79 -5.15 14.54 -9.20
C VAL A 79 -4.43 13.96 -10.41
N ALA A 80 -4.68 12.70 -10.74
CA ALA A 80 -4.12 12.05 -11.93
C ALA A 80 -4.67 12.58 -13.26
N ARG A 81 -5.77 13.34 -13.23
CA ARG A 81 -6.35 14.00 -14.42
C ARG A 81 -5.74 15.39 -14.69
N LEU A 82 -4.83 15.86 -13.84
CA LEU A 82 -4.08 17.09 -14.07
C LEU A 82 -3.09 16.90 -15.23
N GLU A 83 -2.72 17.99 -15.89
CA GLU A 83 -1.58 18.00 -16.80
C GLU A 83 -0.28 17.85 -15.99
N LEU A 84 0.39 16.71 -16.15
CA LEU A 84 1.61 16.35 -15.42
C LEU A 84 2.79 16.19 -16.41
N PRO A 85 4.04 16.54 -16.03
CA PRO A 85 4.45 17.03 -14.72
C PRO A 85 4.17 18.53 -14.52
N ARG A 86 3.88 18.93 -13.27
CA ARG A 86 3.67 20.35 -12.91
C ARG A 86 4.11 20.65 -11.49
N ILE A 87 4.36 21.91 -11.18
CA ILE A 87 4.47 22.38 -9.80
C ILE A 87 3.09 22.88 -9.38
N ALA A 88 2.64 22.48 -8.20
CA ALA A 88 1.36 22.90 -7.66
C ALA A 88 1.41 22.95 -6.13
N ARG A 89 0.59 23.83 -5.53
CA ARG A 89 0.34 23.81 -4.09
C ARG A 89 -0.71 22.75 -3.80
N VAL A 90 -0.33 21.75 -3.01
CA VAL A 90 -1.22 20.67 -2.59
C VAL A 90 -1.57 20.86 -1.13
N ASP A 91 -2.87 20.90 -0.85
CA ASP A 91 -3.42 20.88 0.51
C ASP A 91 -4.00 19.48 0.74
N GLY A 92 -3.65 18.84 1.85
CA GLY A 92 -4.07 17.47 2.11
C GLY A 92 -3.73 16.98 3.50
N ARG A 93 -4.03 15.71 3.75
CA ARG A 93 -3.82 15.03 5.03
C ARG A 93 -2.81 13.90 4.90
N LEU A 94 -1.95 13.72 5.89
CA LEU A 94 -1.08 12.55 5.96
C LEU A 94 -1.91 11.30 6.21
N ALA A 95 -1.90 10.40 5.23
CA ALA A 95 -2.64 9.15 5.25
C ALA A 95 -2.01 8.09 6.18
N ALA A 96 -0.73 8.23 6.47
CA ALA A 96 0.05 7.34 7.32
C ALA A 96 1.21 8.10 7.96
N GLU A 97 1.84 7.50 8.97
CA GLU A 97 3.07 8.03 9.55
C GLU A 97 4.15 8.21 8.48
N PRO A 98 4.87 9.34 8.46
CA PRO A 98 5.99 9.56 7.56
C PRO A 98 7.06 8.47 7.65
N VAL A 99 7.44 7.89 6.52
CA VAL A 99 8.47 6.86 6.47
C VAL A 99 9.80 7.49 6.09
N ARG A 100 10.79 7.42 6.99
CA ARG A 100 12.17 7.81 6.68
C ARG A 100 12.79 6.74 5.79
N TRP A 101 13.24 7.16 4.61
CA TRP A 101 13.88 6.26 3.65
C TRP A 101 15.41 6.34 3.75
N THR A 102 15.92 7.56 3.93
CA THR A 102 17.31 7.87 4.29
C THR A 102 17.28 9.00 5.33
N PRO A 103 18.40 9.30 6.01
CA PRO A 103 18.45 10.40 6.98
C PRO A 103 17.97 11.76 6.42
N ASP A 104 18.09 11.97 5.11
CA ASP A 104 17.74 13.19 4.39
C ASP A 104 16.48 13.08 3.50
N ARG A 105 15.79 11.92 3.48
CA ARG A 105 14.61 11.71 2.62
C ARG A 105 13.47 11.08 3.38
N LEU A 106 12.32 11.75 3.30
CA LEU A 106 11.07 11.30 3.87
C LEU A 106 10.08 10.96 2.77
N ARG A 107 9.40 9.83 2.90
CA ARG A 107 8.29 9.44 2.03
C ARG A 107 6.99 9.71 2.78
N LEU A 108 6.17 10.56 2.19
CA LEU A 108 4.85 10.93 2.71
C LEU A 108 3.77 10.33 1.81
N LEU A 109 2.73 9.81 2.43
CA LEU A 109 1.47 9.49 1.77
C LEU A 109 0.48 10.58 2.11
N ILE A 110 0.02 11.31 1.10
CA ILE A 110 -0.87 12.47 1.27
C ILE A 110 -2.19 12.15 0.58
N ASP A 111 -3.28 12.15 1.34
CA ASP A 111 -4.64 12.20 0.82
C ASP A 111 -4.96 13.66 0.47
N VAL A 112 -5.14 13.93 -0.82
CA VAL A 112 -5.32 15.28 -1.35
C VAL A 112 -6.73 15.76 -1.06
N GLU A 113 -6.83 16.97 -0.48
CA GLU A 113 -8.08 17.70 -0.27
C GLU A 113 -8.24 18.84 -1.31
N GLY A 114 -7.12 19.39 -1.78
CA GLY A 114 -7.11 20.45 -2.80
C GLY A 114 -5.77 20.61 -3.52
N VAL A 115 -5.83 21.18 -4.73
CA VAL A 115 -4.65 21.57 -5.51
C VAL A 115 -4.87 22.97 -6.07
N ASP A 116 -3.93 23.88 -5.84
CA ASP A 116 -3.98 25.29 -6.25
C ASP A 116 -5.31 25.98 -5.83
N GLY A 117 -5.81 25.64 -4.64
CA GLY A 117 -7.07 26.18 -4.08
C GLY A 117 -8.35 25.58 -4.65
N LEU A 118 -8.26 24.64 -5.61
CA LEU A 118 -9.42 23.92 -6.14
C LEU A 118 -9.59 22.57 -5.43
N PRO A 119 -10.84 22.14 -5.13
CA PRO A 119 -11.08 20.84 -4.53
C PRO A 119 -10.63 19.74 -5.49
N ARG A 120 -9.81 18.82 -4.97
CA ARG A 120 -9.25 17.69 -5.72
C ARG A 120 -9.15 16.50 -4.80
N SER A 121 -9.22 15.30 -5.38
CA SER A 121 -9.13 14.04 -4.63
C SER A 121 -8.01 13.14 -5.16
N GLY A 122 -7.69 12.13 -4.35
CA GLY A 122 -6.72 11.10 -4.69
C GLY A 122 -5.57 11.06 -3.72
N ARG A 123 -4.83 9.95 -3.75
CA ARG A 123 -3.66 9.74 -2.92
C ARG A 123 -2.40 9.96 -3.73
N ILE A 124 -1.48 10.74 -3.17
CA ILE A 124 -0.16 10.95 -3.75
C ILE A 124 0.92 10.47 -2.81
N GLN A 125 2.04 10.07 -3.40
CA GLN A 125 3.26 9.79 -2.66
C GLN A 125 4.27 10.89 -2.92
N ALA A 126 4.65 11.62 -1.87
CA ALA A 126 5.65 12.67 -1.96
C ALA A 126 6.98 12.21 -1.35
N THR A 127 8.07 12.37 -2.10
CA THR A 127 9.44 12.28 -1.59
C THR A 127 9.91 13.68 -1.23
N VAL A 128 10.14 13.89 0.07
CA VAL A 128 10.57 15.16 0.63
C VAL A 128 12.06 15.08 0.94
N TYR A 129 12.83 16.03 0.42
CA TYR A 129 14.26 16.17 0.65
C TYR A 129 14.55 17.15 1.79
N GLY A 130 15.42 16.76 2.71
CA GLY A 130 15.79 17.52 3.90
C GLY A 130 15.08 17.03 5.17
N VAL A 131 15.22 17.80 6.25
CA VAL A 131 14.60 17.50 7.55
C VAL A 131 13.30 18.31 7.68
N PRO A 132 12.12 17.71 7.50
CA PRO A 132 10.85 18.41 7.70
C PRO A 132 10.56 18.63 9.18
N PRO A 133 9.61 19.52 9.50
CA PRO A 133 9.08 19.61 10.86
C PRO A 133 8.54 18.25 11.33
N PRO A 134 8.37 18.04 12.66
CA PRO A 134 7.68 16.88 13.18
C PRO A 134 6.31 16.75 12.53
N LEU A 135 6.05 15.60 11.90
CA LEU A 135 4.82 15.31 11.19
C LEU A 135 4.13 14.08 11.79
N ALA A 136 2.82 14.15 11.95
CA ALA A 136 2.00 13.08 12.52
C ALA A 136 1.02 12.49 11.50
N GLU A 137 0.69 11.21 11.65
CA GLU A 137 -0.42 10.61 10.91
C GLU A 137 -1.71 11.40 11.16
N GLY A 138 -2.47 11.63 10.08
CA GLY A 138 -3.70 12.40 10.13
C GLY A 138 -3.51 13.92 10.13
N GLN A 139 -2.27 14.43 10.12
CA GLN A 139 -2.00 15.88 10.10
C GLN A 139 -2.31 16.49 8.74
N ARG A 140 -2.94 17.66 8.74
CA ARG A 140 -3.17 18.47 7.56
C ARG A 140 -1.93 19.30 7.28
N LEU A 141 -1.54 19.34 6.02
CA LEU A 141 -0.41 20.13 5.55
C LEU A 141 -0.71 20.72 4.19
N ALA A 142 -0.06 21.86 3.94
CA ALA A 142 0.08 22.45 2.63
C ALA A 142 1.52 22.27 2.16
N ALA A 143 1.72 21.85 0.92
CA ALA A 143 3.06 21.71 0.37
C ALA A 143 3.13 22.17 -1.09
N GLU A 144 4.20 22.85 -1.46
CA GLU A 144 4.52 23.11 -2.86
C GLU A 144 5.25 21.88 -3.43
N LEU A 145 4.54 21.12 -4.25
CA LEU A 145 5.00 19.83 -4.76
C LEU A 145 5.20 19.88 -6.27
N ARG A 146 6.28 19.25 -6.75
CA ARG A 146 6.41 18.91 -8.17
C ARG A 146 5.80 17.53 -8.40
N LEU A 147 4.66 17.50 -9.08
CA LEU A 147 3.86 16.31 -9.36
C LEU A 147 4.30 15.64 -10.66
N TYR A 148 4.33 14.32 -10.67
CA TYR A 148 4.68 13.47 -11.79
C TYR A 148 3.66 12.33 -11.93
N PRO A 149 3.38 11.85 -13.15
CA PRO A 149 2.64 10.60 -13.29
C PRO A 149 3.44 9.47 -12.63
N ALA A 150 2.77 8.59 -11.90
CA ALA A 150 3.41 7.37 -11.40
C ALA A 150 3.86 6.54 -12.62
N THR A 151 5.17 6.51 -12.85
CA THR A 151 5.79 5.76 -13.95
C THR A 151 6.68 4.67 -13.39
N GLY A 152 6.68 3.52 -14.05
CA GLY A 152 7.46 2.35 -13.68
C GLY A 152 8.53 2.10 -14.73
N LEU A 153 9.60 1.43 -14.33
CA LEU A 153 10.57 0.89 -15.30
C LEU A 153 9.89 -0.26 -16.02
N ARG A 154 9.53 -0.07 -17.30
CA ARG A 154 8.92 -1.11 -18.16
C ARG A 154 9.94 -2.15 -18.65
N ASN A 155 10.86 -2.58 -17.79
CA ASN A 155 11.85 -3.59 -18.14
C ASN A 155 11.27 -4.99 -17.91
N PRO A 156 11.18 -5.85 -18.94
CA PRO A 156 10.68 -7.21 -18.79
C PRO A 156 11.45 -7.98 -17.71
N GLY A 157 10.74 -8.65 -16.79
CA GLY A 157 11.33 -9.40 -15.69
C GLY A 157 11.72 -8.59 -14.45
N THR A 158 11.46 -7.28 -14.44
CA THR A 158 11.68 -6.42 -13.26
C THR A 158 10.37 -6.07 -12.55
N PHE A 159 10.46 -5.67 -11.28
CA PHE A 159 9.32 -5.26 -10.49
C PHE A 159 8.65 -4.00 -11.09
N ASP A 160 7.38 -4.11 -11.47
CA ASP A 160 6.61 -2.97 -11.96
C ASP A 160 6.12 -2.10 -10.80
N TYR A 161 6.94 -1.11 -10.45
CA TYR A 161 6.63 -0.17 -9.37
C TYR A 161 5.38 0.67 -9.65
N ALA A 162 5.08 0.98 -10.91
CA ALA A 162 3.88 1.76 -11.24
C ALA A 162 2.61 0.95 -11.00
N GLU A 163 2.58 -0.31 -11.43
CA GLU A 163 1.44 -1.19 -11.14
C GLU A 163 1.29 -1.47 -9.64
N HIS A 164 2.40 -1.54 -8.88
CA HIS A 164 2.33 -1.61 -7.42
C HIS A 164 1.68 -0.35 -6.81
N LEU A 165 2.17 0.85 -7.16
CA LEU A 165 1.59 2.12 -6.67
C LEU A 165 0.12 2.27 -7.05
N LYS A 166 -0.23 1.86 -8.27
CA LYS A 166 -1.60 1.86 -8.78
C LYS A 166 -2.54 1.02 -7.92
N ARG A 167 -2.10 -0.15 -7.47
CA ARG A 167 -2.84 -1.02 -6.54
C ARG A 167 -2.99 -0.41 -5.15
N GLU A 168 -2.05 0.43 -4.74
CA GLU A 168 -2.14 1.24 -3.51
C GLU A 168 -3.01 2.51 -3.69
N GLY A 169 -3.62 2.69 -4.87
CA GLY A 169 -4.42 3.87 -5.19
C GLY A 169 -3.59 5.11 -5.55
N ILE A 170 -2.27 4.98 -5.70
CA ILE A 170 -1.34 6.06 -5.98
C ILE A 170 -1.08 6.13 -7.48
N ARG A 171 -1.60 7.18 -8.12
CA ARG A 171 -1.42 7.43 -9.57
C ARG A 171 -0.45 8.57 -9.85
N VAL A 172 -0.14 9.36 -8.84
CA VAL A 172 0.72 10.55 -8.93
C VAL A 172 1.77 10.46 -7.83
N THR A 173 3.02 10.66 -8.24
CA THR A 173 4.15 10.81 -7.33
C THR A 173 4.57 12.26 -7.29
N ALA A 174 5.24 12.67 -6.23
CA ALA A 174 5.60 14.04 -6.01
C ALA A 174 7.00 14.17 -5.40
N THR A 175 7.65 15.28 -5.64
CA THR A 175 8.89 15.66 -4.96
C THR A 175 8.78 17.05 -4.37
N ALA A 176 9.33 17.25 -3.18
CA ALA A 176 9.41 18.56 -2.56
C ALA A 176 10.64 18.69 -1.66
N ARG A 177 10.95 19.93 -1.29
CA ARG A 177 11.92 20.21 -0.24
C ARG A 177 11.19 20.40 1.10
N ALA A 178 11.85 20.04 2.20
CA ALA A 178 11.31 20.15 3.55
C ALA A 178 10.84 21.58 3.90
N ASP A 179 11.51 22.62 3.41
CA ASP A 179 11.17 24.03 3.61
C ASP A 179 9.92 24.49 2.84
N ARG A 180 9.39 23.65 1.95
CA ARG A 180 8.15 23.88 1.20
C ARG A 180 6.94 23.16 1.78
N LEU A 181 7.09 22.55 2.96
CA LEU A 181 6.00 21.94 3.71
C LEU A 181 5.57 22.85 4.85
N THR A 182 4.28 23.08 4.96
CA THR A 182 3.65 23.88 6.01
C THR A 182 2.58 23.04 6.70
N PRO A 183 2.83 22.57 7.93
CA PRO A 183 1.80 21.97 8.77
C PRO A 183 0.69 22.98 9.02
N LEU A 184 -0.57 22.54 8.94
CA LEU A 184 -1.76 23.38 9.13
C LEU A 184 -2.46 23.12 10.46
N ASP A 185 -2.27 21.93 11.04
CA ASP A 185 -2.76 21.54 12.37
C ASP A 185 -1.74 20.63 13.07
N ASP A 186 -2.02 20.27 14.32
CA ASP A 186 -1.20 19.37 15.15
C ASP A 186 -2.10 18.31 15.82
N PRO A 187 -2.49 17.24 15.10
CA PRO A 187 -3.32 16.20 15.68
C PRO A 187 -2.51 15.36 16.67
N VAL A 188 -3.22 14.78 17.63
CA VAL A 188 -2.63 13.77 18.51
C VAL A 188 -2.38 12.50 17.69
N PRO A 189 -1.12 11.99 17.59
CA PRO A 189 -0.84 10.77 16.86
C PRO A 189 -1.62 9.59 17.45
N PRO A 190 -1.97 8.58 16.64
CA PRO A 190 -2.63 7.39 17.15
C PRO A 190 -1.76 6.69 18.20
N TRP A 191 -2.39 6.01 19.16
CA TRP A 191 -1.68 5.40 20.29
C TRP A 191 -0.51 4.47 19.91
N PRO A 192 -0.53 3.69 18.80
CA PRO A 192 0.61 2.87 18.42
C PRO A 192 1.82 3.71 18.00
N ALA A 193 1.59 4.81 17.27
CA ALA A 193 2.64 5.74 16.88
C ALA A 193 3.28 6.40 18.11
N ARG A 194 2.45 6.77 19.10
CA ARG A 194 2.94 7.31 20.39
C ARG A 194 3.83 6.32 21.13
N ILE A 195 3.41 5.05 21.25
CA ILE A 195 4.22 4.02 21.89
C ILE A 195 5.54 3.80 21.14
N LYS A 196 5.49 3.76 19.80
CA LYS A 196 6.70 3.64 18.97
C LYS A 196 7.65 4.81 19.22
N HIS A 197 7.16 6.05 19.21
CA HIS A 197 7.99 7.25 19.45
C HIS A 197 8.60 7.25 20.85
N GLU A 198 7.82 6.93 21.89
CA GLU A 198 8.33 6.83 23.26
C GLU A 198 9.36 5.71 23.42
N SER A 199 9.15 4.58 22.75
CA SER A 199 10.10 3.46 22.74
C SER A 199 11.42 3.87 22.06
N LEU A 200 11.35 4.53 20.90
CA LEU A 200 12.54 5.06 20.22
C LEU A 200 13.29 6.08 21.09
N ALA A 201 12.57 6.97 21.77
CA ALA A 201 13.16 7.95 22.67
C ALA A 201 13.77 7.30 23.93
N ALA A 202 13.16 6.24 24.46
CA ALA A 202 13.73 5.48 25.58
C ALA A 202 15.01 4.76 25.16
N ILE A 203 15.01 4.10 24.01
CA ILE A 203 16.17 3.40 23.44
C ILE A 203 17.33 4.37 23.21
N SER A 204 17.06 5.53 22.59
CA SER A 204 18.10 6.52 22.28
C SER A 204 18.69 7.17 23.52
N ARG A 205 17.94 7.28 24.62
CA ARG A 205 18.46 7.75 25.92
C ARG A 205 19.28 6.69 26.66
N ALA A 206 18.93 5.41 26.50
CA ALA A 206 19.52 4.31 27.26
C ALA A 206 20.78 3.72 26.63
N LEU A 207 20.95 3.82 25.30
CA LEU A 207 21.99 3.13 24.56
C LEU A 207 22.82 4.09 23.68
N PRO A 208 24.10 3.76 23.42
CA PRO A 208 24.89 4.44 22.39
C PRO A 208 24.22 4.36 21.01
N PRO A 209 24.47 5.33 20.10
CA PRO A 209 23.76 5.44 18.83
C PRO A 209 23.68 4.15 18.01
N THR A 210 24.81 3.45 17.84
CA THR A 210 24.85 2.20 17.07
C THR A 210 24.03 1.07 17.69
N SER A 211 24.16 0.88 19.01
CA SER A 211 23.41 -0.15 19.74
C SER A 211 21.91 0.17 19.80
N GLY A 212 21.59 1.45 19.97
CA GLY A 212 20.22 1.96 19.94
C GLY A 212 19.56 1.76 18.58
N ALA A 213 20.26 2.10 17.49
CA ALA A 213 19.77 1.88 16.12
C ALA A 213 19.57 0.40 15.81
N LEU A 214 20.48 -0.47 16.26
CA LEU A 214 20.31 -1.91 16.12
C LEU A 214 19.07 -2.42 16.88
N LEU A 215 18.90 -2.01 18.14
CA LEU A 215 17.75 -2.42 18.94
C LEU A 215 16.42 -1.88 18.37
N ALA A 216 16.42 -0.63 17.89
CA ALA A 216 15.28 -0.02 17.22
C ALA A 216 14.91 -0.77 15.93
N GLY A 217 15.90 -1.20 15.15
CA GLY A 217 15.70 -2.04 13.97
C GLY A 217 15.07 -3.38 14.32
N LEU A 218 15.59 -4.05 15.35
CA LEU A 218 15.10 -5.35 15.80
C LEU A 218 13.67 -5.28 16.37
N LEU A 219 13.39 -4.35 17.28
CA LEU A 219 12.11 -4.30 17.98
C LEU A 219 11.01 -3.56 17.21
N LEU A 220 11.37 -2.47 16.53
CA LEU A 220 10.42 -1.52 15.94
C LEU A 220 10.52 -1.44 14.41
N GLY A 221 11.48 -2.15 13.80
CA GLY A 221 11.72 -2.11 12.36
C GLY A 221 12.34 -0.80 11.87
N GLU A 222 12.77 0.07 12.79
CA GLU A 222 13.35 1.38 12.48
C GLU A 222 14.85 1.23 12.19
N ARG A 223 15.20 1.37 10.91
CA ARG A 223 16.56 1.07 10.40
C ARG A 223 17.26 2.30 9.85
N THR A 224 16.63 3.46 9.87
CA THR A 224 17.16 4.67 9.22
C THR A 224 18.53 5.08 9.78
N ASP A 225 18.75 4.84 11.07
CA ASP A 225 19.97 5.25 11.78
C ASP A 225 21.00 4.11 11.93
N LEU A 226 20.78 2.95 11.30
CA LEU A 226 21.70 1.83 11.37
C LEU A 226 22.95 2.10 10.50
N PRO A 227 24.19 2.00 11.05
CA PRO A 227 25.40 2.20 10.26
C PRO A 227 25.49 1.22 9.08
N HIS A 228 25.98 1.70 7.95
CA HIS A 228 26.03 0.92 6.71
C HIS A 228 26.90 -0.33 6.86
N GLU A 229 28.02 -0.24 7.58
CA GLU A 229 28.91 -1.39 7.82
C GLU A 229 28.19 -2.51 8.59
N LEU A 230 27.29 -2.13 9.51
CA LEU A 230 26.52 -3.09 10.29
C LEU A 230 25.41 -3.73 9.44
N ASP A 231 24.69 -2.92 8.65
CA ASP A 231 23.66 -3.39 7.71
C ASP A 231 24.24 -4.40 6.70
N GLU A 232 25.38 -4.07 6.08
CA GLU A 232 26.11 -4.97 5.18
C GLU A 232 26.61 -6.23 5.91
N GLY A 233 27.08 -6.10 7.16
CA GLY A 233 27.48 -7.24 7.98
C GLY A 233 26.35 -8.27 8.15
N PHE A 234 25.14 -7.83 8.48
CA PHE A 234 23.96 -8.71 8.57
C PHE A 234 23.60 -9.34 7.23
N ARG A 235 23.76 -8.60 6.13
CA ARG A 235 23.48 -9.08 4.77
C ARG A 235 24.47 -10.16 4.33
N LEU A 236 25.77 -9.92 4.51
CA LEU A 236 26.85 -10.86 4.19
C LEU A 236 26.77 -12.13 5.04
N ALA A 237 26.34 -12.01 6.31
CA ALA A 237 26.15 -13.14 7.20
C ALA A 237 24.85 -13.93 6.95
N GLY A 238 24.00 -13.52 6.01
CA GLY A 238 22.74 -14.20 5.69
C GLY A 238 21.64 -14.09 6.75
N VAL A 239 21.85 -13.26 7.78
CA VAL A 239 20.94 -13.06 8.93
C VAL A 239 20.14 -11.76 8.84
N TYR A 240 20.11 -11.14 7.67
CA TYR A 240 19.38 -9.88 7.42
C TYR A 240 17.89 -9.95 7.77
N HIS A 241 17.27 -11.13 7.66
CA HIS A 241 15.86 -11.34 8.00
C HIS A 241 15.54 -11.11 9.49
N VAL A 242 16.54 -11.17 10.38
CA VAL A 242 16.37 -10.90 11.83
C VAL A 242 16.13 -9.41 12.09
N LEU A 243 16.61 -8.53 11.21
CA LEU A 243 16.37 -7.09 11.27
C LEU A 243 14.95 -6.69 10.84
N ALA A 244 14.15 -7.62 10.32
CA ALA A 244 12.73 -7.41 10.11
C ALA A 244 11.98 -7.74 11.41
N VAL A 245 10.97 -6.93 11.76
CA VAL A 245 10.09 -7.20 12.90
C VAL A 245 9.47 -8.59 12.71
N SER A 246 9.91 -9.54 13.53
CA SER A 246 9.44 -10.92 13.49
C SER A 246 8.56 -11.23 14.70
N GLY A 247 7.73 -12.27 14.61
CA GLY A 247 6.94 -12.75 15.74
C GLY A 247 7.79 -13.12 16.97
N PHE A 248 9.07 -13.45 16.76
CA PHE A 248 10.02 -13.69 17.85
C PHE A 248 10.34 -12.42 18.64
N ASN A 249 10.55 -11.29 17.96
CA ASN A 249 10.84 -10.00 18.62
C ASN A 249 9.63 -9.54 19.46
N VAL A 250 8.41 -9.77 18.95
CA VAL A 250 7.16 -9.54 19.68
C VAL A 250 7.04 -10.47 20.88
N ALA A 251 7.36 -11.75 20.74
CA ALA A 251 7.33 -12.71 21.84
C ALA A 251 8.34 -12.39 22.95
N LEU A 252 9.55 -11.95 22.60
CA LEU A 252 10.57 -11.51 23.56
C LEU A 252 10.10 -10.29 24.35
N LEU A 253 9.49 -9.31 23.67
CA LEU A 253 8.96 -8.12 24.32
C LEU A 253 7.77 -8.46 25.23
N ALA A 254 6.87 -9.33 24.78
CA ALA A 254 5.76 -9.82 25.60
C ALA A 254 6.28 -10.56 26.84
N ALA A 255 7.28 -11.44 26.69
CA ALA A 255 7.90 -12.13 27.81
C ALA A 255 8.53 -11.12 28.80
N ALA A 256 9.23 -10.09 28.33
CA ALA A 256 9.82 -9.09 29.21
C ALA A 256 8.79 -8.24 29.98
N VAL A 257 7.60 -8.01 29.41
CA VAL A 257 6.52 -7.23 30.05
C VAL A 257 5.68 -8.08 31.01
N PHE A 258 5.51 -9.37 30.72
CA PHE A 258 4.66 -10.29 31.48
C PHE A 258 5.42 -11.28 32.39
N ALA A 259 6.76 -11.25 32.40
CA ALA A 259 7.60 -11.97 33.35
C ALA A 259 7.74 -11.21 34.66
#